data_AF-A0AAV9ZF85-F1
#
_entry.id   AF-A0AAV9ZF85-F1
#
_cell.length_a   1.000
_cell.length_b   1.000
_cell.length_c   1.000
_cell.angle_alpha   90.00
_cell.angle_beta   90.00
_cell.angle_gamma   90.00
#
_symmetry.space_group_name_H-M   'P 1'
#
loop_
_entity.id
_entity.type
_entity.pdbx_description
1 polymer ?
#
loop_
_entity_poly.entity_id
_entity_poly.type
_entity_poly.pdbx_seq_one_letter_code
_entity_poly.pdbx_strand_id
1 'polypeptide(L)'
;MAEHTGGPTEELGEEGNSQPSPMSHSSQPSHASDLSPAPINPDPTTTYLLTRLNLPPTTPLTLALFPLPPAGERPTAPLIALVQVAIWSSPERRLTLQGIYDALMRRFVWYRENPNGPWTRSIRHLVSLKAMFVKIRLHGHLNPESTSQGTAYWTLDISQGEGDKRIRKRLYPGRPPVLEAGGESDVAELGDSD
;
A
#
# COMPACT_ATOMS: atom_id res chain seq x y z
N MET A 1 5.29 58.98 40.72
CA MET A 1 4.67 60.19 40.14
C MET A 1 3.79 59.69 39.00
N ALA A 2 2.45 59.72 39.13
CA ALA A 2 1.57 60.90 39.05
C ALA A 2 1.23 61.18 37.56
N GLU A 3 0.02 61.48 37.07
CA GLU A 3 -1.31 61.83 37.64
C GLU A 3 -2.43 61.27 36.71
N HIS A 4 -3.76 61.35 36.94
CA HIS A 4 -4.67 61.19 38.10
C HIS A 4 -6.13 61.16 37.56
N THR A 5 -7.09 60.50 38.26
CA THR A 5 -8.57 60.73 38.15
C THR A 5 -9.26 60.33 36.81
N GLY A 6 -10.50 59.83 36.73
CA GLY A 6 -11.51 59.45 37.73
C GLY A 6 -12.87 60.13 37.49
N GLY A 7 -13.93 59.39 37.16
CA GLY A 7 -15.29 59.95 37.05
C GLY A 7 -16.25 59.16 36.13
N PRO A 8 -17.59 59.34 36.25
CA PRO A 8 -18.56 58.26 35.99
C PRO A 8 -19.77 58.67 35.11
N THR A 9 -20.82 57.82 35.10
CA THR A 9 -22.24 58.20 34.88
C THR A 9 -22.68 58.51 33.44
N GLU A 10 -23.76 57.94 32.86
CA GLU A 10 -24.60 56.74 33.13
C GLU A 10 -25.25 56.34 31.76
N GLU A 11 -26.45 55.78 31.49
CA GLU A 11 -27.66 55.35 32.22
C GLU A 11 -28.45 54.30 31.36
N LEU A 12 -29.47 53.62 31.92
CA LEU A 12 -30.52 52.79 31.25
C LEU A 12 -30.01 51.51 30.53
N GLY A 13 -30.76 50.41 30.37
CA GLY A 13 -32.19 50.06 30.40
C GLY A 13 -32.37 48.94 29.34
N GLU A 14 -33.32 48.00 29.36
CA GLU A 14 -34.52 47.74 30.18
C GLU A 14 -34.73 46.21 30.37
N GLU A 15 -35.90 45.81 30.86
CA GLU A 15 -36.28 44.43 31.25
C GLU A 15 -36.47 43.45 30.07
N GLY A 16 -36.40 42.14 30.33
CA GLY A 16 -36.52 41.08 29.31
C GLY A 16 -36.88 39.70 29.87
N ASN A 17 -38.11 39.54 30.37
CA ASN A 17 -38.58 38.34 31.09
C ASN A 17 -38.92 37.13 30.18
N SER A 18 -38.54 35.92 30.63
CA SER A 18 -39.09 34.58 30.32
C SER A 18 -39.40 34.15 28.86
N GLN A 19 -38.88 32.99 28.45
CA GLN A 19 -39.59 31.69 28.55
C GLN A 19 -38.88 30.59 27.70
N PRO A 20 -38.72 29.34 28.18
CA PRO A 20 -38.20 28.25 27.35
C PRO A 20 -39.24 27.75 26.33
N SER A 21 -38.79 27.23 25.18
CA SER A 21 -39.65 26.65 24.14
C SER A 21 -38.91 25.58 23.30
N PRO A 22 -39.63 24.70 22.58
CA PRO A 22 -39.24 23.28 22.56
C PRO A 22 -38.51 22.79 21.31
N MET A 23 -38.13 21.52 21.41
CA MET A 23 -37.65 20.59 20.37
C MET A 23 -37.94 21.01 18.91
N SER A 24 -36.89 21.05 18.09
CA SER A 24 -36.98 20.83 16.65
C SER A 24 -35.80 19.98 16.21
N HIS A 25 -36.09 18.70 15.90
CA HIS A 25 -35.11 17.77 15.35
C HIS A 25 -34.84 18.12 13.88
N SER A 26 -34.04 19.16 13.64
CA SER A 26 -33.57 19.48 12.29
C SER A 26 -32.75 18.30 11.77
N SER A 27 -33.18 17.75 10.64
CA SER A 27 -32.80 16.40 10.22
C SER A 27 -31.30 16.27 9.93
N GLN A 28 -30.78 15.06 10.11
CA GLN A 28 -29.48 14.69 9.54
C GLN A 28 -29.48 15.05 8.04
N PRO A 29 -28.39 15.59 7.48
CA PRO A 29 -28.16 15.44 6.05
C PRO A 29 -27.93 13.96 5.79
N SER A 30 -29.00 13.25 5.46
CA SER A 30 -28.96 11.94 4.83
C SER A 30 -28.31 12.14 3.45
N HIS A 31 -26.97 12.15 3.44
CA HIS A 31 -26.19 11.93 2.25
C HIS A 31 -26.52 10.53 1.75
N ALA A 32 -27.61 10.46 0.99
CA ALA A 32 -28.02 9.28 0.26
C ALA A 32 -26.81 8.79 -0.52
N SER A 33 -26.49 7.51 -0.37
CA SER A 33 -25.41 6.88 -1.13
C SER A 33 -25.88 6.61 -2.55
N ASP A 34 -26.32 7.66 -3.24
CA ASP A 34 -26.63 7.67 -4.67
C ASP A 34 -25.31 7.70 -5.46
N LEU A 35 -24.47 6.71 -5.19
CA LEU A 35 -23.40 6.31 -6.08
C LEU A 35 -24.07 5.60 -7.25
N SER A 36 -24.59 6.42 -8.15
CA SER A 36 -25.22 6.01 -9.40
C SER A 36 -24.47 4.82 -10.02
N PRO A 37 -25.17 3.71 -10.36
CA PRO A 37 -24.55 2.55 -10.98
C PRO A 37 -24.16 2.89 -12.42
N ALA A 38 -23.03 3.58 -12.57
CA ALA A 38 -22.51 4.01 -13.85
C ALA A 38 -22.40 2.81 -14.80
N PRO A 39 -22.74 2.96 -16.10
CA PRO A 39 -22.60 1.90 -17.09
C PRO A 39 -21.12 1.70 -17.45
N ILE A 40 -20.38 1.15 -16.50
CA ILE A 40 -18.96 0.89 -16.59
C ILE A 40 -18.78 -0.25 -17.60
N ASN A 41 -18.32 0.08 -18.81
CA ASN A 41 -17.59 -0.87 -19.65
C ASN A 41 -16.51 -1.50 -18.76
N PRO A 42 -16.60 -2.81 -18.43
CA PRO A 42 -15.90 -3.34 -17.28
C PRO A 42 -14.41 -3.37 -17.58
N ASP A 43 -13.67 -2.49 -16.90
CA ASP A 43 -12.22 -2.34 -17.03
C ASP A 43 -11.55 -3.72 -17.13
N PRO A 44 -10.59 -3.93 -18.05
CA PRO A 44 -10.04 -5.26 -18.29
C PRO A 44 -9.47 -5.90 -17.01
N THR A 45 -8.95 -5.10 -16.07
CA THR A 45 -8.51 -5.54 -14.73
C THR A 45 -9.69 -6.01 -13.87
N THR A 46 -10.80 -5.27 -13.88
CA THR A 46 -12.05 -5.70 -13.20
C THR A 46 -12.57 -7.01 -13.78
N THR A 47 -12.69 -7.10 -15.11
CA THR A 47 -13.15 -8.31 -15.81
C THR A 47 -12.26 -9.52 -15.51
N TYR A 48 -10.94 -9.35 -15.59
CA TYR A 48 -9.95 -10.37 -15.25
C TYR A 48 -10.06 -10.82 -13.78
N LEU A 49 -10.14 -9.89 -12.83
CA LEU A 49 -10.24 -10.23 -11.40
C LEU A 49 -11.54 -10.95 -11.08
N LEU A 50 -12.67 -10.57 -11.69
CA LEU A 50 -13.96 -11.24 -11.49
C LEU A 50 -13.96 -12.65 -12.09
N THR A 51 -13.44 -12.82 -13.30
CA THR A 51 -13.28 -14.13 -13.94
C THR A 51 -12.39 -15.05 -13.10
N ARG A 52 -11.24 -14.54 -12.62
CA ARG A 52 -10.26 -15.29 -11.81
C ARG A 52 -10.74 -15.61 -10.39
N LEU A 53 -11.77 -14.92 -9.90
CA LEU A 53 -12.46 -15.22 -8.64
C LEU A 53 -13.76 -16.01 -8.85
N ASN A 54 -14.13 -16.33 -10.09
CA ASN A 54 -15.39 -16.98 -10.48
C ASN A 54 -16.63 -16.20 -9.97
N LEU A 55 -16.61 -14.87 -10.12
CA LEU A 55 -17.65 -13.94 -9.67
C LEU A 55 -18.40 -13.28 -10.85
N PRO A 56 -19.69 -12.94 -10.71
CA PRO A 56 -20.44 -12.27 -11.77
C PRO A 56 -19.94 -10.83 -12.02
N PRO A 57 -20.08 -10.30 -13.26
CA PRO A 57 -19.45 -9.05 -13.69
C PRO A 57 -19.93 -7.79 -12.93
N THR A 58 -21.06 -7.87 -12.23
CA THR A 58 -21.65 -6.79 -11.42
C THR A 58 -21.08 -6.71 -10.00
N THR A 59 -20.17 -7.60 -9.61
CA THR A 59 -19.71 -7.72 -8.22
C THR A 59 -18.71 -6.61 -7.84
N PRO A 60 -18.93 -5.84 -6.75
CA PRO A 60 -18.01 -4.81 -6.32
C PRO A 60 -16.72 -5.42 -5.73
N LEU A 61 -15.62 -5.35 -6.48
CA LEU A 61 -14.29 -5.84 -6.11
C LEU A 61 -13.73 -5.15 -4.85
N THR A 62 -14.04 -5.71 -3.68
CA THR A 62 -13.61 -5.23 -2.36
C THR A 62 -13.12 -6.40 -1.50
N LEU A 63 -12.36 -6.11 -0.44
CA LEU A 63 -11.94 -7.12 0.53
C LEU A 63 -13.12 -7.75 1.30
N ALA A 64 -14.35 -7.22 1.17
CA ALA A 64 -15.55 -7.82 1.74
C ALA A 64 -16.00 -9.11 1.02
N LEU A 65 -15.57 -9.32 -0.24
CA LEU A 65 -15.92 -10.50 -1.05
C LEU A 65 -15.33 -11.80 -0.52
N PHE A 66 -14.22 -11.72 0.24
CA PHE A 66 -13.63 -12.89 0.86
C PHE A 66 -14.36 -13.22 2.17
N PRO A 67 -14.75 -14.49 2.38
CA PRO A 67 -15.30 -14.93 3.66
C PRO A 67 -14.38 -14.54 4.81
N LEU A 68 -14.97 -14.03 5.90
CA LEU A 68 -14.22 -13.85 7.14
C LEU A 68 -14.01 -15.26 7.74
N PRO A 69 -12.76 -15.67 8.03
CA PRO A 69 -12.51 -16.92 8.73
C PRO A 69 -13.00 -16.82 10.19
N PRO A 70 -13.05 -17.94 10.94
CA PRO A 70 -13.25 -17.92 12.39
C PRO A 70 -12.32 -16.93 13.11
N ALA A 71 -12.73 -16.48 14.30
CA ALA A 71 -11.96 -15.48 15.04
C ALA A 71 -10.53 -15.97 15.34
N GLY A 72 -9.53 -15.21 14.89
CA GLY A 72 -8.11 -15.58 15.03
C GLY A 72 -7.58 -16.54 13.96
N GLU A 73 -8.37 -16.96 12.96
CA GLU A 73 -7.89 -17.83 11.87
C GLU A 73 -7.37 -17.05 10.65
N ARG A 74 -6.44 -17.69 9.92
CA ARG A 74 -5.89 -17.16 8.66
C ARG A 74 -6.93 -17.27 7.53
N PRO A 75 -7.11 -16.24 6.69
CA PRO A 75 -7.99 -16.33 5.53
C PRO A 75 -7.59 -17.45 4.56
N THR A 76 -8.59 -18.22 4.10
CA THR A 76 -8.46 -19.27 3.08
C THR A 76 -8.13 -18.69 1.69
N ALA A 77 -8.57 -17.46 1.43
CA ALA A 77 -8.30 -16.72 0.20
C ALA A 77 -6.78 -16.58 -0.04
N PRO A 78 -6.29 -16.83 -1.27
CA PRO A 78 -4.86 -16.78 -1.54
C PRO A 78 -4.35 -15.34 -1.48
N LEU A 79 -3.19 -15.13 -0.83
CA LEU A 79 -2.63 -13.80 -0.54
C LEU A 79 -2.50 -12.91 -1.79
N ILE A 80 -2.28 -13.50 -2.97
CA ILE A 80 -2.26 -12.80 -4.26
C ILE A 80 -3.61 -12.12 -4.58
N ALA A 81 -4.74 -12.80 -4.36
CA ALA A 81 -6.07 -12.24 -4.57
C ALA A 81 -6.39 -11.15 -3.54
N LEU A 82 -5.99 -11.35 -2.28
CA LEU A 82 -6.13 -10.35 -1.24
C LEU A 82 -5.38 -9.06 -1.58
N VAL A 83 -4.13 -9.13 -2.04
CA VAL A 83 -3.34 -7.94 -2.42
C VAL A 83 -3.83 -7.32 -3.74
N GLN A 84 -4.24 -8.12 -4.73
CA GLN A 84 -4.89 -7.64 -5.96
C GLN A 84 -6.13 -6.79 -5.64
N VAL A 85 -7.06 -7.34 -4.85
CA VAL A 85 -8.31 -6.66 -4.51
C VAL A 85 -8.08 -5.49 -3.54
N ALA A 86 -7.11 -5.57 -2.63
CA ALA A 86 -6.74 -4.42 -1.80
C ALA A 86 -6.29 -3.22 -2.65
N ILE A 87 -5.35 -3.42 -3.59
CA ILE A 87 -4.88 -2.35 -4.49
C ILE A 87 -6.02 -1.89 -5.40
N TRP A 88 -6.81 -2.81 -5.97
CA TRP A 88 -7.90 -2.47 -6.88
C TRP A 88 -9.03 -1.67 -6.18
N SER A 89 -9.39 -2.03 -4.94
CA SER A 89 -10.43 -1.34 -4.16
C SER A 89 -10.02 0.03 -3.62
N SER A 90 -8.75 0.43 -3.77
CA SER A 90 -8.31 1.78 -3.41
C SER A 90 -8.84 2.81 -4.42
N PRO A 91 -9.22 4.03 -3.99
CA PRO A 91 -9.82 5.03 -4.87
C PRO A 91 -8.88 5.47 -6.00
N GLU A 92 -7.56 5.45 -5.74
CA GLU A 92 -6.52 5.81 -6.71
C GLU A 92 -5.96 4.61 -7.51
N ARG A 93 -6.53 3.39 -7.34
CA ARG A 93 -6.03 2.10 -7.85
C ARG A 93 -4.55 1.81 -7.52
N ARG A 94 -4.01 2.45 -6.48
CA ARG A 94 -2.62 2.36 -6.02
C ARG A 94 -2.56 2.39 -4.48
N LEU A 95 -1.66 1.60 -3.90
CA LEU A 95 -1.39 1.62 -2.45
C LEU A 95 0.10 1.64 -2.15
N THR A 96 0.50 2.29 -1.07
CA THR A 96 1.84 2.10 -0.50
C THR A 96 1.94 0.70 0.11
N LEU A 97 3.18 0.24 0.37
CA LEU A 97 3.40 -1.05 1.06
C LEU A 97 2.73 -1.10 2.45
N GLN A 98 2.64 0.03 3.16
CA GLN A 98 1.93 0.14 4.44
C GLN A 98 0.41 0.03 4.23
N GLY A 99 -0.15 0.76 3.26
CA GLY A 99 -1.59 0.72 2.95
C GLY A 99 -2.10 -0.68 2.57
N ILE A 100 -1.25 -1.53 1.99
CA ILE A 100 -1.57 -2.95 1.75
C ILE A 100 -1.67 -3.72 3.08
N TYR A 101 -0.78 -3.48 4.05
CA TYR A 101 -0.89 -4.08 5.39
C TYR A 101 -2.16 -3.60 6.09
N ASP A 102 -2.42 -2.29 6.10
CA ASP A 102 -3.57 -1.68 6.75
C ASP A 102 -4.89 -2.20 6.19
N ALA A 103 -4.98 -2.38 4.87
CA ALA A 103 -6.15 -2.95 4.21
C ALA A 103 -6.45 -4.38 4.68
N LEU A 104 -5.42 -5.20 4.90
CA LEU A 104 -5.58 -6.58 5.38
C LEU A 104 -5.87 -6.64 6.88
N MET A 105 -5.18 -5.85 7.71
CA MET A 105 -5.43 -5.76 9.16
C MET A 105 -6.85 -5.25 9.47
N ARG A 106 -7.38 -4.33 8.65
CA ARG A 106 -8.74 -3.78 8.80
C ARG A 106 -9.84 -4.81 8.50
N ARG A 107 -9.57 -5.80 7.64
CA ARG A 107 -10.56 -6.84 7.26
C ARG A 107 -10.41 -8.14 8.04
N PHE A 108 -9.19 -8.62 8.30
CA PHE A 108 -8.97 -9.93 8.92
C PHE A 108 -8.15 -9.83 10.20
N VAL A 109 -8.73 -10.33 11.29
CA VAL A 109 -8.21 -10.25 12.65
C VAL A 109 -6.80 -10.85 12.80
N TRP A 110 -6.54 -11.99 12.14
CA TRP A 110 -5.24 -12.67 12.17
C TRP A 110 -4.04 -11.79 11.75
N TYR A 111 -4.22 -10.90 10.75
CA TYR A 111 -3.15 -9.98 10.34
C TYR A 111 -2.92 -8.86 11.37
N ARG A 112 -3.99 -8.40 12.03
CA ARG A 112 -3.96 -7.36 13.06
C ARG A 112 -3.28 -7.84 14.35
N GLU A 113 -3.51 -9.10 14.72
CA GLU A 113 -2.89 -9.73 15.90
C GLU A 113 -1.41 -10.09 15.68
N ASN A 114 -1.00 -10.28 14.42
CA ASN A 114 0.35 -10.66 14.05
C ASN A 114 1.06 -9.59 13.20
N PRO A 115 1.16 -8.31 13.63
CA PRO A 115 1.51 -7.19 12.74
C PRO A 115 2.91 -7.30 12.12
N ASN A 116 3.84 -7.99 12.79
CA ASN A 116 5.20 -8.25 12.31
C ASN A 116 5.40 -9.67 11.74
N GLY A 117 4.32 -10.43 11.53
CA GLY A 117 4.37 -11.86 11.21
C GLY A 117 4.98 -12.20 9.83
N PRO A 118 5.18 -13.50 9.53
CA PRO A 118 5.82 -13.97 8.30
C PRO A 118 5.13 -13.49 7.01
N TRP A 119 3.81 -13.25 7.07
CA TRP A 119 3.01 -12.71 5.98
C TRP A 119 3.52 -11.34 5.49
N THR A 120 4.11 -10.51 6.36
CA THR A 120 4.66 -9.20 5.95
C THR A 120 5.82 -9.36 4.97
N ARG A 121 6.70 -10.36 5.21
CA ARG A 121 7.78 -10.75 4.29
C ARG A 121 7.20 -11.37 3.02
N SER A 122 6.15 -12.17 3.13
CA SER A 122 5.44 -12.75 1.98
C SER A 122 4.86 -11.69 1.06
N ILE A 123 4.23 -10.62 1.58
CA ILE A 123 3.72 -9.49 0.77
C ILE A 123 4.89 -8.75 0.09
N ARG A 124 5.95 -8.40 0.84
CA ARG A 124 7.14 -7.74 0.27
C ARG A 124 7.75 -8.53 -0.89
N HIS A 125 7.79 -9.85 -0.76
CA HIS A 125 8.23 -10.75 -1.83
C HIS A 125 7.23 -10.80 -2.99
N LEU A 126 5.93 -10.99 -2.72
CA LEU A 126 4.85 -11.10 -3.71
C LEU A 126 4.79 -9.91 -4.66
N VAL A 127 4.78 -8.67 -4.15
CA VAL A 127 4.73 -7.45 -4.98
C VAL A 127 6.02 -7.26 -5.79
N SER A 128 7.15 -7.75 -5.27
CA SER A 128 8.41 -7.76 -6.01
C SER A 128 8.42 -8.82 -7.12
N LEU A 129 7.83 -10.00 -6.87
CA LEU A 129 7.88 -11.18 -7.73
C LEU A 129 6.90 -11.13 -8.92
N LYS A 130 5.59 -10.97 -8.69
CA LYS A 130 4.57 -11.10 -9.75
C LYS A 130 4.64 -9.92 -10.72
N ALA A 131 4.52 -10.16 -12.03
CA ALA A 131 4.65 -9.14 -13.08
C ALA A 131 3.69 -7.97 -12.85
N MET A 132 2.42 -8.32 -12.61
CA MET A 132 1.30 -7.39 -12.50
C MET A 132 1.39 -6.34 -11.37
N PHE A 133 2.27 -6.50 -10.38
CA PHE A 133 2.47 -5.50 -9.32
C PHE A 133 3.57 -4.52 -9.74
N VAL A 134 3.16 -3.38 -10.31
CA VAL A 134 4.08 -2.36 -10.84
C VAL A 134 4.41 -1.33 -9.74
N LYS A 135 5.70 -1.08 -9.53
CA LYS A 135 6.21 -0.13 -8.53
C LYS A 135 6.36 1.26 -9.14
N ILE A 136 5.42 2.15 -8.85
CA ILE A 136 5.51 3.56 -9.24
C ILE A 136 6.29 4.33 -8.16
N ARG A 137 7.36 5.02 -8.57
CA ARG A 137 7.91 6.13 -7.79
C ARG A 137 7.19 7.39 -8.25
N LEU A 138 6.52 8.09 -7.34
CA LEU A 138 6.13 9.47 -7.62
C LEU A 138 7.42 10.28 -7.75
N HIS A 139 7.61 10.99 -8.87
CA HIS A 139 8.85 11.74 -9.11
C HIS A 139 8.93 12.91 -8.12
N GLY A 140 10.10 13.12 -7.51
CA GLY A 140 10.32 14.08 -6.43
C GLY A 140 10.36 15.54 -6.88
N HIS A 141 9.36 16.01 -7.63
CA HIS A 141 9.30 17.37 -8.19
C HIS A 141 8.63 18.37 -7.23
N LEU A 142 9.03 18.36 -5.94
CA LEU A 142 8.62 19.40 -4.98
C LEU A 142 9.70 19.80 -3.96
N ASN A 143 10.69 18.96 -3.63
CA ASN A 143 11.85 19.42 -2.87
C ASN A 143 13.11 18.55 -3.10
N PRO A 144 14.24 19.10 -3.60
CA PRO A 144 15.52 18.38 -3.64
C PRO A 144 16.16 18.15 -2.25
N GLU A 145 15.74 18.92 -1.23
CA GLU A 145 16.21 18.77 0.15
C GLU A 145 15.62 17.53 0.86
N SER A 146 14.50 16.98 0.36
CA SER A 146 13.84 15.83 0.99
C SER A 146 14.62 14.53 0.77
N THR A 147 15.58 14.29 1.66
CA THR A 147 16.38 13.05 1.77
C THR A 147 15.51 11.80 2.06
N SER A 148 14.23 11.99 2.36
CA SER A 148 13.21 10.94 2.37
C SER A 148 13.00 10.34 0.98
N GLN A 149 13.72 9.27 0.69
CA GLN A 149 13.53 8.40 -0.48
C GLN A 149 12.03 8.03 -0.64
N GLY A 150 11.34 8.73 -1.54
CA GLY A 150 9.88 8.85 -1.56
C GLY A 150 9.11 7.53 -1.48
N THR A 151 7.99 7.55 -0.74
CA THR A 151 7.10 6.41 -0.54
C THR A 151 6.61 5.88 -1.88
N ALA A 152 7.03 4.67 -2.21
CA ALA A 152 6.68 4.05 -3.49
C ALA A 152 5.29 3.41 -3.42
N TYR A 153 4.52 3.62 -4.49
CA TYR A 153 3.19 3.07 -4.67
C TYR A 153 3.27 1.79 -5.51
N TRP A 154 2.35 0.87 -5.23
CA TRP A 154 2.12 -0.34 -5.99
C TRP A 154 0.78 -0.23 -6.71
N THR A 155 0.81 -0.45 -8.02
CA THR A 155 -0.37 -0.51 -8.90
C THR A 155 -0.54 -1.94 -9.42
N LEU A 156 -1.73 -2.22 -9.93
CA LEU A 156 -2.05 -3.47 -10.61
C LEU A 156 -2.16 -3.22 -12.11
N ASP A 157 -1.31 -3.88 -12.90
CA ASP A 157 -1.30 -3.83 -14.37
C ASP A 157 -1.36 -5.27 -14.91
N ILE A 158 -2.45 -5.63 -15.58
CA ILE A 158 -2.63 -6.97 -16.16
C ILE A 158 -2.19 -7.08 -17.62
N SER A 159 -1.72 -5.99 -18.26
CA SER A 159 -1.30 -5.99 -19.68
C SER A 159 -0.17 -6.98 -19.96
N GLN A 160 0.65 -7.28 -18.94
CA GLN A 160 1.78 -8.21 -18.98
C GLN A 160 1.40 -9.67 -18.67
N GLY A 161 0.11 -9.96 -18.39
CA GLY A 161 -0.41 -11.28 -18.04
C GLY A 161 -0.03 -11.77 -16.63
N GLU A 162 -0.46 -13.00 -16.29
CA GLU A 162 -0.19 -13.65 -14.99
C GLU A 162 1.24 -14.22 -14.89
N GLY A 163 2.23 -13.48 -15.35
CA GLY A 163 3.64 -13.84 -15.25
C GLY A 163 4.29 -13.51 -13.90
N ASP A 164 5.42 -14.14 -13.61
CA ASP A 164 6.42 -13.56 -12.71
C ASP A 164 7.32 -12.59 -13.48
N LYS A 165 7.81 -11.54 -12.80
CA LYS A 165 8.80 -10.62 -13.38
C LYS A 165 10.01 -11.45 -13.79
N ARG A 166 10.25 -11.57 -15.11
CA ARG A 166 11.36 -12.35 -15.69
C ARG A 166 12.61 -12.16 -14.86
N ILE A 167 13.17 -13.27 -14.34
CA ILE A 167 14.42 -13.24 -13.58
C ILE A 167 15.45 -12.52 -14.44
N ARG A 168 15.90 -11.35 -13.96
CA ARG A 168 17.06 -10.67 -14.55
C ARG A 168 18.19 -11.68 -14.51
N LYS A 169 18.60 -12.22 -15.66
CA LYS A 169 19.77 -13.10 -15.75
C LYS A 169 20.90 -12.38 -15.04
N ARG A 170 21.37 -12.94 -13.92
CA ARG A 170 22.69 -12.58 -13.39
C ARG A 170 23.70 -13.15 -14.36
N LEU A 171 23.98 -12.41 -15.43
CA LEU A 171 25.34 -12.43 -15.95
C LEU A 171 26.21 -12.08 -14.74
N TYR A 172 27.12 -12.98 -14.40
CA TYR A 172 28.33 -12.66 -13.68
C TYR A 172 29.44 -12.56 -14.74
N PRO A 173 29.59 -11.43 -15.45
CA PRO A 173 30.66 -11.25 -16.43
C PRO A 173 31.95 -10.94 -15.65
N GLY A 174 32.44 -11.91 -14.88
CA GLY A 174 33.42 -11.63 -13.82
C GLY A 174 33.84 -12.80 -12.94
N ARG A 175 33.58 -14.06 -13.32
CA ARG A 175 34.43 -15.17 -12.86
C ARG A 175 35.34 -15.55 -14.03
N PRO A 176 36.59 -15.03 -14.09
CA PRO A 176 37.57 -15.56 -15.04
C PRO A 176 37.79 -17.05 -14.74
N PRO A 177 38.24 -17.86 -15.72
CA PRO A 177 38.70 -19.20 -15.43
C PRO A 177 39.82 -19.13 -14.38
N VAL A 178 39.87 -20.13 -13.49
CA VAL A 178 41.11 -20.40 -12.77
C VAL A 178 42.08 -20.91 -13.84
N LEU A 179 43.04 -20.06 -14.20
CA LEU A 179 44.20 -20.51 -14.95
C LEU A 179 45.02 -21.37 -13.99
N GLU A 180 45.17 -22.66 -14.28
CA GLU A 180 46.23 -23.43 -13.65
C GLU A 180 47.56 -22.84 -14.10
N ALA A 181 48.27 -22.21 -13.16
CA ALA A 181 49.68 -21.89 -13.36
C ALA A 181 50.43 -23.22 -13.40
N GLY A 182 50.87 -23.62 -14.60
CA GLY A 182 51.70 -24.81 -14.78
C GLY A 182 53.00 -24.68 -13.99
N GLY A 183 53.57 -25.82 -13.60
CA GLY A 183 54.79 -25.84 -12.78
C GLY A 183 55.98 -25.24 -13.53
N GLU A 184 56.42 -24.05 -13.13
CA GLU A 184 57.77 -23.57 -13.43
C GLU A 184 58.76 -24.50 -12.73
N SER A 185 59.60 -25.16 -13.53
CA SER A 185 60.58 -26.13 -13.07
C SER A 185 61.87 -25.39 -12.75
N ASP A 186 62.02 -24.96 -11.49
CA ASP A 186 63.25 -24.31 -11.03
C ASP A 186 64.45 -25.27 -11.06
N VAL A 187 65.66 -24.72 -11.17
CA VAL A 187 66.79 -25.40 -11.80
C VAL A 187 67.74 -26.01 -10.78
N ALA A 188 67.89 -27.33 -10.83
CA ALA A 188 68.96 -28.04 -10.13
C ALA A 188 70.30 -27.81 -10.86
N GLU A 189 70.95 -26.68 -10.58
CA GLU A 189 72.28 -26.36 -11.10
C GLU A 189 73.33 -27.35 -10.56
N LEU A 190 74.37 -27.57 -11.37
CA LEU A 190 75.26 -28.73 -11.27
C LEU A 190 76.34 -28.56 -10.20
N GLY A 191 76.53 -29.59 -9.36
CA GLY A 191 77.72 -29.74 -8.52
C GLY A 191 78.73 -30.69 -9.16
N ASP A 192 79.91 -30.18 -9.51
CA ASP A 192 81.06 -30.95 -9.97
C ASP A 192 82.37 -30.18 -9.68
N SER A 193 83.43 -30.92 -9.29
CA SER A 193 84.81 -30.45 -8.99
C SER A 193 84.97 -29.46 -7.80
N ASP A 194 85.99 -29.57 -6.94
CA ASP A 194 87.11 -30.53 -6.78
C ASP A 194 87.33 -30.78 -5.27
#